data_AF-S5ZL76-F1
#
_entry.id   AF-S5ZL76-F1
#
_cell.length_a   1.000
_cell.length_b   1.000
_cell.length_c   1.000
_cell.angle_alpha   90.00
_cell.angle_beta   90.00
_cell.angle_gamma   90.00
#
_symmetry.space_group_name_H-M   'P 1'
#
loop_
_entity.id
_entity.type
_entity.pdbx_description
1 polymer ?
#
loop_
_entity_poly.entity_id
_entity_poly.type
_entity_poly.pdbx_seq_one_letter_code
_entity_poly.pdbx_strand_id
1 'polypeptide(L)'
;MGGPSLRKLDAHRSIHHGAFAEAKRLTDLLEKLYDERRSEHLAEVADALAEHWEKRVIAHAEAEEEGFYREKAGEGEDLAETVARLKRDHDLMRKLIAEIRERLPEQVDGEVLTRFHALLHINRIHSADEESLLF
;
A
#
# COMPACT_ATOMS: atom_id res chain seq x y z
N MET A 1 15.34 -9.03 -7.41
CA MET A 1 15.72 -9.99 -6.35
C MET A 1 15.44 -9.36 -5.00
N GLY A 2 14.43 -9.87 -4.29
CA GLY A 2 14.06 -9.36 -2.97
C GLY A 2 15.16 -9.57 -1.92
N GLY A 3 15.56 -8.49 -1.25
CA GLY A 3 16.69 -8.48 -0.31
C GLY A 3 16.48 -9.37 0.94
N PRO A 4 17.54 -9.62 1.73
CA PRO A 4 17.48 -10.45 2.93
C PRO A 4 16.47 -9.97 3.98
N SER A 5 16.12 -8.68 3.94
CA SER A 5 15.15 -8.06 4.85
C SER A 5 13.74 -8.62 4.71
N LEU A 6 13.33 -9.09 3.52
CA LEU A 6 11.99 -9.64 3.30
C LEU A 6 11.71 -10.92 4.10
N ARG A 7 12.75 -11.62 4.56
CA ARG A 7 12.63 -12.93 5.23
C ARG A 7 12.82 -12.86 6.74
N LYS A 8 12.94 -11.66 7.30
CA LYS A 8 13.07 -11.45 8.74
C LYS A 8 11.90 -10.61 9.22
N LEU A 9 11.06 -11.18 10.09
CA LEU A 9 9.84 -10.55 10.57
C LEU A 9 10.07 -9.10 11.03
N ASP A 10 11.08 -8.83 11.86
CA ASP A 10 11.36 -7.48 12.36
C ASP A 10 11.71 -6.49 11.24
N ALA A 11 12.48 -6.93 10.24
CA ALA A 11 12.87 -6.09 9.12
C ALA A 11 11.69 -5.84 8.17
N HIS A 12 10.88 -6.87 7.92
CA HIS A 12 9.68 -6.81 7.10
C HIS A 12 8.63 -5.88 7.73
N ARG A 13 8.30 -6.08 9.01
CA ARG A 13 7.43 -5.20 9.81
C ARG A 13 7.91 -3.75 9.82
N SER A 14 9.21 -3.51 9.91
CA SER A 14 9.78 -2.16 9.86
C SER A 14 9.47 -1.46 8.53
N ILE A 15 9.51 -2.20 7.41
CA ILE A 15 9.15 -1.68 6.08
C ILE A 15 7.66 -1.33 6.04
N HIS A 16 6.78 -2.25 6.47
CA HIS A 16 5.33 -2.01 6.57
C HIS A 16 5.00 -0.78 7.39
N HIS A 17 5.52 -0.72 8.62
CA HIS A 17 5.24 0.38 9.53
C HIS A 17 5.75 1.71 8.98
N GLY A 18 6.96 1.74 8.40
CA GLY A 18 7.52 2.96 7.81
C GLY A 18 6.71 3.46 6.61
N ALA A 19 6.33 2.56 5.70
CA ALA A 19 5.53 2.92 4.53
C ALA A 19 4.12 3.37 4.92
N PHE A 20 3.45 2.65 5.84
CA PHE A 20 2.13 2.99 6.33
C PHE A 20 2.10 4.33 7.07
N ALA A 21 3.07 4.59 7.96
CA ALA A 21 3.12 5.81 8.74
C ALA A 21 3.24 7.07 7.85
N GLU A 22 4.04 7.00 6.78
CA GLU A 22 4.16 8.10 5.83
C GLU A 22 2.90 8.25 4.97
N ALA A 23 2.34 7.15 4.46
CA ALA A 23 1.09 7.18 3.71
C ALA A 23 -0.04 7.81 4.53
N LYS A 24 -0.13 7.47 5.82
CA LYS A 24 -1.11 8.06 6.74
C LYS A 24 -0.88 9.56 6.93
N ARG A 25 0.36 9.99 7.21
CA ARG A 25 0.67 11.42 7.39
C ARG A 25 0.29 12.26 6.17
N LEU A 26 0.62 11.77 4.98
CA LEU A 26 0.29 12.44 3.72
C LEU A 26 -1.22 12.44 3.46
N THR A 27 -1.93 11.37 3.82
CA THR A 27 -3.41 11.31 3.73
C THR A 27 -4.05 12.34 4.67
N ASP A 28 -3.63 12.39 5.94
CA ASP A 28 -4.12 13.36 6.92
C ASP A 28 -3.83 14.82 6.46
N LEU A 29 -2.67 15.06 5.85
CA LEU A 29 -2.32 16.37 5.29
C LEU A 29 -3.22 16.73 4.09
N LEU A 30 -3.47 15.77 3.19
CA LEU A 30 -4.31 15.99 2.02
C LEU A 30 -5.76 16.30 2.43
N GLU A 31 -6.31 15.55 3.38
CA GLU A 31 -7.63 15.77 3.96
C GLU A 31 -7.75 17.17 4.57
N LYS A 32 -6.75 17.58 5.37
CA LYS A 32 -6.71 18.93 5.94
C LYS A 32 -6.71 20.03 4.88
N LEU A 33 -5.88 19.90 3.84
CA LEU A 33 -5.83 20.90 2.75
C LEU A 33 -7.16 20.98 1.98
N TYR A 34 -7.81 19.83 1.79
CA TYR A 34 -9.11 19.74 1.15
C TYR A 34 -10.20 20.46 1.96
N ASP A 35 -10.27 20.18 3.26
CA ASP A 35 -11.25 20.78 4.18
C ASP A 35 -11.06 22.30 4.32
N GLU A 36 -9.80 22.76 4.38
CA GLU A 36 -9.46 24.18 4.46
C GLU A 36 -9.60 24.91 3.10
N ARG A 37 -9.97 24.20 2.02
CA ARG A 37 -10.07 24.71 0.64
C ARG A 37 -8.79 25.38 0.14
N ARG A 38 -7.62 24.91 0.60
CA ARG A 38 -6.30 25.41 0.16
C ARG A 38 -5.88 24.70 -1.12
N SER A 39 -6.37 25.19 -2.25
CA SER A 39 -6.15 24.58 -3.56
C SER A 39 -4.69 24.63 -4.03
N GLU A 40 -3.88 25.56 -3.52
CA GLU A 40 -2.52 25.84 -4.01
C GLU A 40 -1.51 24.69 -3.81
N HIS A 41 -1.74 23.80 -2.82
CA HIS A 41 -0.86 22.65 -2.54
C HIS A 41 -1.57 21.29 -2.63
N LEU A 42 -2.87 21.29 -2.91
CA LEU A 42 -3.69 20.08 -2.85
C LEU A 42 -3.25 19.03 -3.89
N ALA A 43 -2.99 19.48 -5.12
CA ALA A 43 -2.55 18.60 -6.20
C ALA A 43 -1.14 18.04 -5.95
N GLU A 44 -0.22 18.86 -5.44
CA GLU A 44 1.16 18.46 -5.13
C GLU A 44 1.20 17.37 -4.05
N VAL A 45 0.42 17.55 -2.97
CA VAL A 45 0.33 16.55 -1.89
C VAL A 45 -0.34 15.27 -2.39
N ALA A 46 -1.37 15.37 -3.22
CA ALA A 46 -2.04 14.19 -3.77
C ALA A 46 -1.13 13.38 -4.70
N ASP A 47 -0.34 14.06 -5.53
CA ASP A 47 0.65 13.45 -6.42
C ASP A 47 1.78 12.77 -5.63
N ALA A 48 2.31 13.45 -4.61
CA ALA A 48 3.33 12.89 -3.72
C ALA A 48 2.82 11.68 -2.93
N LEU A 49 1.58 11.72 -2.47
CA LEU A 49 0.94 10.58 -1.80
C LEU A 49 0.78 9.40 -2.76
N ALA A 50 0.33 9.65 -4.00
CA ALA A 50 0.19 8.59 -4.98
C ALA A 50 1.56 7.96 -5.33
N GLU A 51 2.59 8.79 -5.49
CA GLU A 51 3.96 8.34 -5.74
C GLU A 51 4.49 7.48 -4.58
N HIS A 52 4.20 7.87 -3.34
CA HIS A 52 4.60 7.11 -2.16
C HIS A 52 3.97 5.70 -2.16
N TRP A 53 2.67 5.59 -2.46
CA TRP A 53 2.01 4.29 -2.60
C TRP A 53 2.68 3.42 -3.66
N GLU A 54 2.96 3.97 -4.84
CA GLU A 54 3.58 3.23 -5.95
C GLU A 54 5.00 2.78 -5.60
N LYS A 55 5.85 3.72 -5.18
CA LYS A 55 7.29 3.48 -5.00
C LYS A 55 7.64 2.78 -3.69
N ARG A 56 6.76 2.78 -2.69
CA ARG A 56 7.03 2.19 -1.38
C ARG A 56 6.16 0.99 -1.09
N VAL A 57 4.85 1.07 -1.29
CA VAL A 57 3.94 -0.02 -0.93
C VAL A 57 3.79 -1.01 -2.07
N ILE A 58 3.44 -0.55 -3.29
CA ILE A 58 3.27 -1.44 -4.45
C ILE A 58 4.60 -2.08 -4.86
N ALA A 59 5.70 -1.32 -4.85
CA ALA A 59 7.03 -1.90 -5.11
C ALA A 59 7.44 -2.96 -4.08
N HIS A 60 6.99 -2.85 -2.81
CA HIS A 60 7.23 -3.86 -1.78
C HIS A 60 6.43 -5.13 -2.06
N ALA A 61 5.13 -4.96 -2.33
CA ALA A 61 4.21 -6.03 -2.75
C ALA A 61 4.74 -6.82 -3.96
N GLU A 62 5.30 -6.14 -4.96
CA GLU A 62 5.93 -6.78 -6.11
C GLU A 62 7.15 -7.62 -5.71
N ALA A 63 8.00 -7.09 -4.83
CA ALA A 63 9.18 -7.81 -4.35
C ALA A 63 8.82 -9.06 -3.52
N GLU A 64 7.74 -9.04 -2.76
CA GLU A 64 7.18 -10.20 -2.06
C GLU A 64 6.66 -11.24 -3.04
N GLU A 65 5.83 -10.82 -3.98
CA GLU A 65 5.26 -11.70 -5.01
C GLU A 65 6.31 -12.37 -5.90
N GLU A 66 7.39 -11.67 -6.20
CA GLU A 66 8.50 -12.21 -7.00
C GLU A 66 9.39 -13.20 -6.24
N GLY A 67 9.45 -13.07 -4.92
CA GLY A 67 10.38 -13.81 -4.07
C GLY A 67 9.68 -14.54 -2.95
N PHE A 68 9.41 -13.82 -1.86
CA PHE A 68 8.95 -14.37 -0.59
C PHE A 68 7.68 -15.24 -0.73
N TYR A 69 6.68 -14.79 -1.50
CA TYR A 69 5.44 -15.52 -1.70
C TYR A 69 5.61 -16.79 -2.54
N ARG A 70 6.53 -16.79 -3.52
CA ARG A 70 6.83 -18.00 -4.29
C ARG A 70 7.47 -19.07 -3.41
N GLU A 71 8.34 -18.66 -2.49
CA GLU A 71 8.95 -19.55 -1.51
C GLU A 71 7.87 -20.12 -0.58
N LYS A 72 7.03 -19.27 0.01
CA LYS A 72 5.96 -19.68 0.93
C LYS A 72 4.90 -20.58 0.31
N ALA A 73 4.48 -20.29 -0.92
CA ALA A 73 3.52 -21.15 -1.63
C ALA A 73 4.09 -22.55 -1.94
N GLY A 74 5.42 -22.71 -1.98
CA GLY A 74 6.08 -24.00 -2.18
C GLY A 74 6.13 -24.88 -0.92
N GLU A 75 5.82 -24.34 0.25
CA GLU A 75 5.90 -25.05 1.54
C GLU A 75 4.66 -25.93 1.82
N GLY A 76 3.52 -25.71 1.14
CA GLY A 76 2.31 -26.53 1.27
C GLY A 76 1.05 -25.87 0.70
N GLU A 77 -0.03 -26.65 0.51
CA GLU A 77 -1.31 -26.20 -0.07
C GLU A 77 -1.97 -25.08 0.76
N ASP A 78 -2.01 -25.21 2.09
CA ASP A 78 -2.57 -24.20 2.99
C ASP A 78 -1.87 -22.83 2.87
N LEU A 79 -0.54 -22.84 2.67
CA LEU A 79 0.24 -21.62 2.48
C LEU A 79 0.06 -21.06 1.07
N ALA A 80 -0.12 -21.91 0.06
CA ALA A 80 -0.47 -21.46 -1.29
C ALA A 80 -1.82 -20.72 -1.32
N GLU A 81 -2.84 -21.23 -0.61
CA GLU A 81 -4.13 -20.54 -0.45
C GLU A 81 -3.97 -19.20 0.28
N THR A 82 -3.17 -19.18 1.35
CA THR A 82 -2.90 -17.96 2.11
C THR A 82 -2.22 -16.89 1.26
N VAL A 83 -1.17 -17.27 0.51
CA VAL A 83 -0.50 -16.39 -0.44
C VAL A 83 -1.47 -15.87 -1.50
N ALA A 84 -2.37 -16.70 -2.02
CA ALA A 84 -3.35 -16.27 -3.02
C ALA A 84 -4.28 -15.16 -2.48
N ARG A 85 -4.69 -15.25 -1.21
CA ARG A 85 -5.48 -14.19 -0.55
C ARG A 85 -4.68 -12.90 -0.39
N LEU A 86 -3.44 -12.98 0.08
CA LEU A 86 -2.58 -11.80 0.28
C LEU A 86 -2.30 -11.08 -1.05
N LYS A 87 -2.04 -11.83 -2.14
CA LYS A 87 -1.91 -11.27 -3.49
C LYS A 87 -3.18 -10.56 -3.96
N ARG A 88 -4.36 -11.04 -3.56
CA ARG A 88 -5.62 -10.38 -3.93
C ARG A 88 -5.72 -8.98 -3.31
N ASP A 89 -5.21 -8.80 -2.11
CA ASP A 89 -5.15 -7.49 -1.44
C ASP A 89 -4.17 -6.55 -2.15
N HIS A 90 -3.01 -7.04 -2.60
CA HIS A 90 -2.11 -6.29 -3.47
C HIS A 90 -2.83 -5.81 -4.74
N ASP A 91 -3.60 -6.68 -5.39
CA ASP A 91 -4.36 -6.31 -6.58
C ASP A 91 -5.46 -5.27 -6.30
N LEU A 92 -6.09 -5.31 -5.12
CA LEU A 92 -7.02 -4.26 -4.71
C LEU A 92 -6.30 -2.91 -4.56
N MET A 93 -5.13 -2.90 -3.91
CA MET A 93 -4.34 -1.68 -3.74
C MET A 93 -3.87 -1.13 -5.09
N ARG A 94 -3.39 -1.99 -6.00
CA ARG A 94 -3.01 -1.60 -7.39
C ARG A 94 -4.16 -0.97 -8.16
N LYS A 95 -5.37 -1.52 -8.04
CA LYS A 95 -6.56 -0.96 -8.71
C LYS A 95 -6.93 0.41 -8.16
N LEU A 96 -6.98 0.55 -6.84
CA LEU A 96 -7.31 1.83 -6.21
C LEU A 96 -6.30 2.93 -6.54
N ILE A 97 -5.00 2.62 -6.54
CA ILE A 97 -3.99 3.62 -6.90
C ILE A 97 -4.06 4.02 -8.38
N ALA A 98 -4.37 3.08 -9.28
CA ALA A 98 -4.60 3.39 -10.69
C ALA A 98 -5.83 4.30 -10.88
N GLU A 99 -6.95 3.99 -10.21
CA GLU A 99 -8.15 4.85 -10.23
C GLU A 99 -7.87 6.26 -9.68
N ILE A 100 -7.03 6.37 -8.64
CA ILE A 100 -6.59 7.68 -8.13
C ILE A 100 -5.81 8.42 -9.23
N ARG A 101 -4.82 7.77 -9.84
CA ARG A 101 -3.97 8.37 -10.88
C ARG A 101 -4.76 8.86 -12.09
N GLU A 102 -5.81 8.15 -12.47
CA GLU A 102 -6.71 8.57 -13.56
C GLU A 102 -7.48 9.85 -13.22
N ARG A 103 -7.78 10.09 -11.95
CA ARG A 103 -8.62 11.23 -11.49
C ARG A 103 -7.80 12.46 -11.10
N LEU A 104 -6.57 12.30 -10.62
CA LEU A 104 -5.71 13.41 -10.19
C LEU A 104 -5.54 14.54 -11.23
N PRO A 105 -5.45 14.29 -12.55
CA PRO A 105 -5.34 15.36 -13.55
C PRO A 105 -6.58 16.25 -13.66
N GLU A 106 -7.76 15.74 -13.30
CA GLU A 106 -9.02 16.49 -13.39
C GLU A 106 -9.23 17.36 -12.15
N GLN A 107 -9.29 16.71 -10.99
CA GLN A 107 -9.49 17.38 -9.71
C GLN A 107 -9.16 16.44 -8.54
N VAL A 108 -8.68 17.02 -7.44
CA VAL A 108 -8.65 16.33 -6.15
C VAL A 108 -9.97 16.60 -5.43
N ASP A 109 -10.80 15.57 -5.33
CA ASP A 109 -12.12 15.63 -4.69
C ASP A 109 -12.29 14.57 -3.59
N GLY A 110 -13.46 14.57 -2.93
CA GLY A 110 -13.76 13.64 -1.85
C GLY A 110 -13.67 12.15 -2.26
N GLU A 111 -13.86 11.85 -3.55
CA GLU A 111 -13.73 10.50 -4.08
C GLU A 111 -12.24 10.07 -4.18
N VAL A 112 -11.32 11.01 -4.42
CA VAL A 112 -9.86 10.74 -4.32
C VAL A 112 -9.48 10.47 -2.87
N LEU A 113 -9.94 11.31 -1.93
CA LEU A 113 -9.68 11.12 -0.49
C LEU A 113 -10.20 9.76 -0.01
N THR A 114 -11.43 9.41 -0.37
CA THR A 114 -12.05 8.14 0.01
C THR A 114 -11.21 6.94 -0.43
N ARG A 115 -10.63 6.97 -1.63
CA ARG A 115 -9.74 5.91 -2.12
C ARG A 115 -8.42 5.82 -1.35
N PHE A 116 -7.83 6.95 -0.97
CA PHE A 116 -6.63 6.94 -0.11
C PHE A 116 -6.92 6.36 1.28
N HIS A 117 -8.06 6.68 1.89
CA HIS A 117 -8.47 6.05 3.15
C HIS A 117 -8.71 4.54 2.98
N ALA A 118 -9.34 4.13 1.87
CA ALA A 118 -9.52 2.71 1.57
C ALA A 118 -8.17 1.97 1.46
N LEU A 119 -7.19 2.57 0.78
CA LEU A 119 -5.82 2.04 0.68
C LEU A 119 -5.18 1.86 2.08
N LEU A 120 -5.29 2.85 2.97
CA LEU A 120 -4.78 2.72 4.35
C LEU A 120 -5.43 1.54 5.09
N HIS A 121 -6.75 1.39 4.99
CA HIS A 121 -7.44 0.31 5.68
C HIS A 121 -7.06 -1.08 5.15
N ILE A 122 -6.97 -1.23 3.83
CA ILE A 122 -6.54 -2.48 3.19
C ILE A 122 -5.11 -2.80 3.59
N ASN A 123 -4.18 -1.85 3.43
CA ASN A 123 -2.77 -2.08 3.74
C ASN A 123 -2.54 -2.47 5.21
N ARG A 124 -3.22 -1.80 6.15
CA ARG A 124 -3.11 -2.13 7.58
C ARG A 124 -3.56 -3.56 7.89
N ILE A 125 -4.67 -4.01 7.28
CA ILE A 125 -5.19 -5.37 7.48
C ILE A 125 -4.25 -6.37 6.83
N HIS A 126 -3.91 -6.14 5.56
CA HIS A 126 -3.01 -6.96 4.78
C HIS A 126 -1.67 -7.19 5.49
N SER A 127 -0.99 -6.11 5.92
CA SER A 127 0.32 -6.23 6.59
C SER A 127 0.25 -7.00 7.90
N ALA A 128 -0.85 -6.86 8.67
CA ALA A 128 -1.03 -7.61 9.91
C ALA A 128 -1.29 -9.11 9.64
N ASP A 129 -2.10 -9.42 8.62
CA ASP A 129 -2.39 -10.79 8.22
C ASP A 129 -1.13 -11.47 7.67
N GLU A 130 -0.39 -10.83 6.77
CA GLU A 130 0.86 -11.34 6.23
C GLU A 130 1.88 -11.65 7.33
N GLU A 131 2.12 -10.70 8.24
CA GLU A 131 3.06 -10.87 9.34
C GLU A 131 2.68 -12.00 10.31
N SER A 132 1.38 -12.28 10.45
CA SER A 132 0.89 -13.32 11.37
C SER A 132 0.77 -14.71 10.74
N LEU A 133 0.55 -14.77 9.42
CA LEU A 133 0.29 -16.01 8.70
C LEU A 133 1.53 -16.56 8.00
N LEU A 134 2.51 -15.72 7.62
CA LEU A 134 3.69 -16.15 6.87
C LEU A 134 4.99 -16.20 7.68
N PHE A 135 5.02 -15.66 8.90
CA PHE A 135 6.19 -15.63 9.80
C PHE A 135 5.92 -16.33 11.14
#